data_AF-A0A3A6MUC2-F1
#
_entry.id   AF-A0A3A6MUC2-F1
#
_cell.length_a   1.000
_cell.length_b   1.000
_cell.length_c   1.000
_cell.angle_alpha   90.00
_cell.angle_beta   90.00
_cell.angle_gamma   90.00
#
_symmetry.space_group_name_H-M   'P 1'
#
loop_
_entity.id
_entity.type
_entity.pdbx_description
1 polymer ?
#
loop_
_entity_poly.entity_id
_entity_poly.type
_entity_poly.pdbx_seq_one_letter_code
_entity_poly.pdbx_strand_id
1 'polypeptide(L)'
;MGNLKSRVSYLQGLAAGLEMAADSKEGKLLSGIVDVLGEFADSVEELGDSQDSLEDYLESIDEDLYALESRLNEVEGEEDGEHFLEVECPECGCTGTMEHEDDDIPTAEMIKDQHGLTHDVVHRGEHI
;
A
#
# COMPACT_ATOMS: atom_id res chain seq x y z
N MET A 1 10.37 -17.60 0.71
CA MET A 1 11.61 -17.20 1.43
C MET A 1 12.49 -18.38 1.93
N GLY A 2 12.34 -19.63 1.44
CA GLY A 2 13.01 -20.82 2.02
C GLY A 2 14.54 -20.98 1.87
N ASN A 3 15.26 -19.92 1.51
CA ASN A 3 16.70 -20.00 1.22
C ASN A 3 17.60 -19.51 2.38
N LEU A 4 17.12 -18.62 3.26
CA LEU A 4 17.96 -18.06 4.32
C LEU A 4 18.16 -19.06 5.47
N LYS A 5 17.09 -19.63 6.01
CA LYS A 5 17.13 -20.62 7.09
C LYS A 5 17.98 -21.84 6.74
N SER A 6 17.78 -22.38 5.53
CA SER A 6 18.58 -23.51 5.01
C SER A 6 20.07 -23.19 4.87
N ARG A 7 20.42 -21.96 4.45
CA ARG A 7 21.81 -21.50 4.40
C ARG A 7 22.42 -21.32 5.78
N VAL A 8 21.67 -20.79 6.74
CA VAL A 8 22.15 -20.66 8.13
C VAL A 8 22.34 -22.02 8.78
N SER A 9 21.42 -22.97 8.61
CA SER A 9 21.58 -24.34 9.10
C SER A 9 22.78 -25.05 8.47
N TYR A 10 23.08 -24.78 7.19
CA TYR A 10 24.32 -25.26 6.57
C TYR A 10 25.57 -24.68 7.23
N LEU A 11 25.59 -23.38 7.54
CA LEU A 11 26.70 -22.74 8.24
C LEU A 11 26.87 -23.26 9.68
N GLN A 12 25.78 -23.52 10.40
CA GLN A 12 25.79 -24.17 11.72
C GLN A 12 26.43 -25.56 11.64
N GLY A 13 26.04 -26.37 10.64
CA GLY A 13 26.62 -27.69 10.42
C GLY A 13 28.11 -27.62 10.06
N LEU A 14 28.50 -26.66 9.22
CA LEU A 14 29.90 -26.44 8.86
C LEU A 14 30.74 -26.00 10.07
N ALA A 15 30.22 -25.08 10.89
CA ALA A 15 30.88 -24.62 12.11
C ALA A 15 31.08 -25.76 13.13
N ALA A 16 30.08 -26.65 13.27
CA ALA A 16 30.19 -27.81 14.15
C ALA A 16 31.24 -28.84 13.67
N GLY A 17 31.42 -28.98 12.35
CA GLY A 17 32.36 -29.94 11.75
C GLY A 17 33.79 -29.44 11.62
N LEU A 18 34.04 -28.15 11.79
CA LEU A 18 35.35 -27.54 11.54
C LEU A 18 36.40 -27.83 12.64
N GLU A 19 36.05 -28.56 13.71
CA GLU A 19 36.91 -28.78 14.90
C GLU A 19 37.63 -27.50 15.36
N MET A 20 37.02 -26.33 15.10
CA MET A 20 37.55 -25.07 15.55
C MET A 20 37.69 -25.19 17.05
N ALA A 21 38.86 -24.80 17.58
CA ALA A 21 39.05 -24.74 19.02
C ALA A 21 37.92 -23.86 19.57
N ALA A 22 36.86 -24.49 20.10
CA ALA A 22 35.65 -23.81 20.54
C ALA A 22 35.96 -22.79 21.65
N ASP A 23 37.12 -22.97 22.29
CA ASP A 23 37.67 -22.11 23.32
C ASP A 23 38.48 -20.92 22.80
N SER A 24 38.86 -20.92 21.51
CA SER A 24 39.53 -19.78 20.87
C SER A 24 38.59 -18.57 20.80
N LYS A 25 39.17 -17.37 20.82
CA LYS A 25 38.38 -16.12 20.75
C LYS A 25 37.63 -16.03 19.42
N GLU A 26 38.28 -16.49 18.36
CA GLU A 26 37.79 -16.53 16.99
C GLU A 26 36.64 -17.53 16.85
N GLY A 27 36.75 -18.72 17.47
CA GLY A 27 35.68 -19.72 17.49
C GLY A 27 34.42 -19.25 18.20
N LYS A 28 34.58 -18.62 19.37
CA LYS A 28 33.46 -18.01 20.11
C LYS A 28 32.77 -16.91 19.31
N LEU A 29 33.55 -16.06 18.65
CA LEU A 29 33.00 -14.99 17.81
C LEU A 29 32.22 -15.55 16.62
N LEU A 30 32.80 -16.50 15.88
CA LEU A 30 32.15 -17.09 14.70
C LEU A 30 30.89 -17.87 15.07
N SER A 31 30.90 -18.62 16.18
CA SER A 31 29.71 -19.31 16.66
C SER A 31 28.60 -18.30 17.01
N GLY A 32 28.93 -17.23 17.74
CA GLY A 32 27.95 -16.19 18.05
C GLY A 32 27.38 -15.48 16.82
N ILE A 33 28.19 -15.25 15.79
CA ILE A 33 27.70 -14.69 14.51
C ILE A 33 26.70 -15.65 13.86
N VAL A 34 27.01 -16.93 13.80
CA VAL A 34 26.13 -17.94 13.19
C VAL A 34 24.83 -18.09 13.97
N ASP A 35 24.87 -18.01 15.30
CA ASP A 35 23.68 -18.05 16.15
C ASP A 35 22.77 -16.84 15.91
N VAL A 36 23.33 -15.63 15.87
CA VAL A 36 22.57 -14.39 15.55
C VAL A 36 21.97 -14.46 14.14
N LEU A 37 22.69 -15.05 13.17
CA LEU A 37 22.13 -15.28 11.83
C LEU A 37 20.95 -16.27 11.85
N GLY A 38 20.93 -17.21 12.80
CA GLY A 38 19.80 -18.12 13.03
C GLY A 38 18.56 -17.38 13.52
N GLU A 39 18.71 -16.59 14.58
CA GLU A 39 17.65 -15.75 15.11
C GLU A 39 17.12 -14.76 14.05
N PHE A 40 18.02 -14.20 13.24
CA PHE A 40 17.65 -13.33 12.13
C PHE A 40 16.86 -14.07 11.05
N ALA A 41 17.27 -15.29 10.69
CA ALA A 41 16.55 -16.10 9.71
C ALA A 41 15.13 -16.44 10.17
N ASP A 42 14.97 -16.78 11.45
CA ASP A 42 13.65 -17.05 12.04
C ASP A 42 12.78 -15.79 12.06
N SER A 43 13.34 -14.65 12.48
CA SER A 43 12.61 -13.37 12.50
C SER A 43 12.15 -12.92 11.10
N VAL A 44 12.95 -13.17 10.06
CA VAL A 44 12.60 -12.86 8.67
C VAL A 44 11.51 -13.80 8.14
N GLU A 45 11.51 -15.07 8.57
CA GLU A 45 10.47 -16.03 8.22
C GLU A 45 9.13 -15.62 8.85
N GLU A 46 9.11 -15.30 10.14
CA GLU A 46 7.93 -14.79 10.85
C GLU A 46 7.38 -13.49 10.24
N LEU A 47 8.28 -12.61 9.77
CA LEU A 47 7.89 -11.39 9.05
C LEU A 47 7.25 -11.71 7.70
N GLY A 48 7.76 -12.72 6.99
CA GLY A 48 7.16 -13.21 5.75
C GLY A 48 5.74 -13.71 5.98
N ASP A 49 5.54 -14.58 6.96
CA ASP A 49 4.21 -15.12 7.31
C ASP A 49 3.22 -14.01 7.70
N SER A 50 3.70 -12.98 8.41
CA SER A 50 2.90 -11.81 8.77
C SER A 50 2.52 -10.95 7.56
N GLN A 51 3.39 -10.86 6.55
CA GLN A 51 3.08 -10.17 5.29
C GLN A 51 2.08 -10.95 4.45
N ASP A 52 2.25 -12.26 4.34
CA ASP A 52 1.30 -13.12 3.61
C ASP A 52 -0.12 -12.97 4.24
N SER A 53 -0.21 -12.96 5.58
CA SER A 53 -1.47 -12.72 6.29
C SER A 53 -2.07 -11.33 6.05
N LEU A 54 -1.23 -10.32 5.82
CA LEU A 54 -1.67 -8.96 5.51
C LEU A 54 -2.15 -8.86 4.06
N GLU A 55 -1.49 -9.56 3.14
CA GLU A 55 -1.91 -9.65 1.74
C GLU A 55 -3.32 -10.25 1.64
N ASP A 56 -3.58 -11.36 2.32
CA ASP A 56 -4.92 -11.98 2.39
C ASP A 56 -5.98 -11.00 2.93
N TYR A 57 -5.63 -10.22 3.96
CA TYR A 57 -6.55 -9.21 4.51
C TYR A 57 -6.81 -8.06 3.54
N LEU A 58 -5.79 -7.60 2.81
CA LEU A 58 -5.95 -6.55 1.80
C LEU A 58 -6.78 -7.03 0.62
N GLU A 59 -6.60 -8.27 0.17
CA GLU A 59 -7.44 -8.89 -0.86
C GLU A 59 -8.90 -8.94 -0.42
N SER A 60 -9.18 -9.28 0.85
CA SER A 60 -10.56 -9.26 1.37
C SER A 60 -11.19 -7.87 1.37
N ILE A 61 -10.40 -6.81 1.62
CA ILE A 61 -10.89 -5.43 1.54
C ILE A 61 -11.18 -5.06 0.09
N ASP A 62 -10.30 -5.41 -0.85
CA ASP A 62 -10.50 -5.14 -2.28
C ASP A 62 -11.77 -5.80 -2.80
N GLU A 63 -12.01 -7.06 -2.43
CA GLU A 63 -13.25 -7.78 -2.77
C GLU A 63 -14.50 -7.08 -2.20
N ASP A 64 -14.46 -6.64 -0.94
CA ASP A 64 -15.56 -5.93 -0.29
C ASP A 64 -15.84 -4.57 -0.95
N LEU A 65 -14.79 -3.84 -1.33
CA LEU A 65 -14.90 -2.56 -2.05
C LEU A 65 -15.48 -2.76 -3.44
N TYR A 66 -15.01 -3.76 -4.18
CA TYR A 66 -15.54 -4.10 -5.50
C TYR A 66 -17.03 -4.46 -5.44
N ALA A 67 -17.45 -5.20 -4.41
CA ALA A 67 -18.85 -5.52 -4.21
C ALA A 67 -19.71 -4.28 -3.91
N LEU A 68 -19.17 -3.32 -3.15
CA LEU A 68 -19.83 -2.05 -2.87
C LEU A 68 -19.96 -1.18 -4.13
N GLU A 69 -18.89 -1.04 -4.89
CA GLU A 69 -18.85 -0.28 -6.16
C GLU A 69 -19.82 -0.87 -7.18
N SER A 70 -19.81 -2.19 -7.34
CA SER A 70 -20.73 -2.90 -8.24
C SER A 70 -22.18 -2.62 -7.86
N ARG A 71 -22.50 -2.67 -6.55
CA ARG A 71 -23.86 -2.39 -6.06
C ARG A 71 -24.25 -0.93 -6.25
N LEU A 72 -23.31 0.01 -6.12
CA LEU A 72 -23.58 1.43 -6.38
C LEU A 72 -23.90 1.64 -7.87
N ASN A 73 -23.08 1.08 -8.76
CA ASN A 73 -23.28 1.13 -10.21
C ASN A 73 -24.60 0.47 -10.64
N GLU A 74 -25.02 -0.61 -10.00
CA GLU A 74 -26.33 -1.25 -10.23
C GLU A 74 -27.52 -0.40 -9.77
N VAL A 75 -27.35 0.40 -8.71
CA VAL A 75 -28.41 1.29 -8.17
C VAL A 75 -28.49 2.59 -8.97
N GLU A 76 -27.37 3.09 -9.49
CA GLU A 76 -27.30 4.27 -10.35
C GLU A 76 -27.65 3.95 -11.82
N GLY A 77 -27.65 2.66 -12.19
CA GLY A 77 -28.38 2.11 -13.34
C GLY A 77 -27.85 2.54 -14.69
N GLU A 78 -26.72 1.97 -15.13
CA GLU A 78 -26.23 1.97 -16.54
C GLU A 78 -26.53 3.24 -17.37
N GLU A 79 -26.46 4.43 -16.77
CA GLU A 79 -26.34 5.63 -17.58
C GLU A 79 -24.86 5.87 -17.74
N ASP A 80 -24.42 5.74 -18.99
CA ASP A 80 -23.21 6.26 -19.63
C ASP A 80 -23.16 7.80 -19.45
N GLY A 81 -23.29 8.25 -18.21
CA GLY A 81 -23.25 9.60 -17.74
C GLY A 81 -21.93 9.73 -17.03
N GLU A 82 -20.96 10.29 -17.74
CA GLU A 82 -19.69 10.78 -17.21
C GLU A 82 -19.91 11.30 -15.78
N HIS A 83 -19.08 10.90 -14.81
CA HIS A 83 -19.24 11.22 -13.40
C HIS A 83 -19.16 12.74 -13.17
N PHE A 84 -20.25 13.44 -13.46
CA PHE A 84 -20.37 14.87 -13.37
C PHE A 84 -20.92 15.23 -11.99
N LEU A 85 -20.07 15.78 -11.12
CA LEU A 85 -20.56 16.39 -9.90
C LEU A 85 -21.12 17.78 -10.24
N GLU A 86 -22.44 17.98 -10.14
CA GLU A 86 -23.03 19.32 -10.23
C GLU A 86 -22.78 20.09 -8.93
N VAL A 87 -21.96 21.14 -9.01
CA VAL A 87 -21.64 22.00 -7.87
C VAL A 87 -22.20 23.39 -8.12
N GLU A 88 -22.94 23.91 -7.13
CA GLU A 88 -23.44 25.28 -7.14
C GLU A 88 -22.39 26.20 -6.50
N CYS A 89 -21.90 27.18 -7.26
CA CYS A 89 -20.94 28.14 -6.74
C CYS A 89 -21.63 29.09 -5.75
N PRO A 90 -21.20 29.16 -4.49
CA PRO A 90 -21.87 29.93 -3.44
C PRO A 90 -21.77 31.46 -3.61
N GLU A 91 -20.91 31.94 -4.52
CA GLU A 91 -20.72 33.37 -4.82
C GLU A 91 -21.67 33.87 -5.93
N CYS A 92 -21.85 33.11 -7.01
CA CYS A 92 -22.70 33.49 -8.15
C CYS A 92 -24.07 32.79 -8.17
N GLY A 93 -24.23 31.67 -7.46
CA GLY A 93 -25.38 30.76 -7.60
C GLY A 93 -25.44 30.05 -8.95
N CYS A 94 -24.31 29.95 -9.65
CA CYS A 94 -24.20 29.30 -10.95
C CYS A 94 -23.77 27.84 -10.77
N THR A 95 -24.43 26.93 -11.47
CA THR A 95 -24.21 25.47 -11.39
C THR A 95 -23.26 25.02 -12.50
N GLY A 96 -22.17 24.36 -12.13
CA GLY A 96 -21.19 23.78 -13.05
C GLY A 96 -21.01 22.28 -12.84
N THR A 97 -20.61 21.57 -13.88
CA THR A 97 -20.33 20.12 -13.88
C THR A 97 -18.82 19.88 -13.83
N MET A 98 -18.35 18.99 -12.95
CA MET A 98 -16.96 18.52 -12.90
C MET A 98 -16.86 17.07 -13.34
N GLU A 99 -16.02 16.78 -14.34
CA GLU A 99 -15.66 15.42 -14.77
C GLU A 99 -14.57 14.86 -13.87
N HIS A 100 -14.69 13.59 -13.47
CA HIS A 100 -13.66 12.85 -12.74
C HIS A 100 -13.02 11.85 -13.72
N GLU A 101 -11.80 12.13 -14.20
CA GLU A 101 -10.98 11.14 -14.93
C GLU A 101 -10.07 10.41 -13.92
N ASP A 102 -10.27 9.11 -13.77
CA ASP A 102 -9.82 8.29 -12.62
C ASP A 102 -8.30 8.06 -12.44
N ASP A 103 -7.39 8.87 -12.99
CA ASP A 103 -5.94 8.63 -12.83
C ASP A 103 -5.05 9.85 -12.59
N ASP A 104 -5.61 11.05 -12.45
CA ASP A 104 -4.84 12.23 -12.05
C ASP A 104 -5.46 12.89 -10.81
N ILE A 105 -4.62 13.18 -9.82
CA ILE A 105 -4.90 14.16 -8.74
C ILE A 105 -5.74 15.28 -9.37
N PRO A 106 -6.92 15.64 -8.85
CA PRO A 106 -7.81 16.57 -9.52
C PRO A 106 -7.05 17.85 -9.84
N THR A 107 -6.64 17.99 -11.10
CA THR A 107 -6.20 19.27 -11.62
C THR A 107 -7.49 20.04 -11.81
N ALA A 108 -7.54 21.25 -11.26
CA ALA A 108 -8.73 22.07 -11.30
C ALA A 108 -9.06 22.47 -12.75
N GLU A 109 -9.68 21.57 -13.52
CA GLU A 109 -10.25 21.90 -14.81
C GLU A 109 -11.57 22.64 -14.59
N MET A 110 -11.40 23.95 -14.40
CA MET A 110 -12.24 25.05 -14.89
C MET A 110 -13.73 24.76 -15.13
N ILE A 111 -14.59 25.37 -14.30
CA ILE A 111 -15.99 25.63 -14.66
C ILE A 111 -16.00 26.49 -15.93
N LYS A 112 -16.41 25.95 -17.08
CA LYS A 112 -16.61 26.71 -18.32
C LYS A 112 -17.91 27.52 -18.22
N ASP A 113 -17.81 28.69 -17.59
CA ASP A 113 -18.91 29.66 -17.58
C ASP A 113 -19.13 30.29 -18.97
N GLN A 114 -20.38 30.64 -19.29
CA GLN A 114 -20.74 31.50 -20.44
C GLN A 114 -20.11 32.92 -20.39
N HIS A 115 -19.33 33.22 -19.35
CA HIS A 115 -18.63 34.49 -19.14
C HIS A 115 -17.11 34.43 -19.36
N GLY A 116 -16.54 33.28 -19.74
CA GLY A 116 -15.16 33.19 -20.23
C GLY A 116 -14.06 33.54 -19.21
N LEU A 117 -14.35 33.43 -17.90
CA LEU A 117 -13.38 33.64 -16.83
C LEU A 117 -13.17 32.33 -16.06
N THR A 118 -11.93 31.85 -16.10
CA THR A 118 -11.50 30.64 -15.42
C THR A 118 -11.15 31.01 -13.98
N HIS A 119 -11.92 30.55 -13.00
CA HIS A 119 -11.59 30.76 -11.58
C HIS A 119 -11.05 29.47 -10.98
N ASP A 120 -9.84 29.53 -10.42
CA ASP A 120 -9.27 28.47 -9.60
C ASP A 120 -10.17 28.23 -8.37
N VAL A 121 -10.71 27.02 -8.24
CA VAL A 121 -11.40 26.59 -7.02
C VAL A 121 -10.33 26.26 -5.97
N VAL A 122 -9.81 27.29 -5.30
CA VAL A 122 -8.89 27.10 -4.17
C VAL A 122 -9.70 26.60 -2.97
N HIS A 123 -9.51 25.32 -2.61
CA HIS A 123 -9.96 24.75 -1.35
C HIS A 123 -9.51 25.64 -0.17
N ARG A 124 -10.43 26.43 0.38
CA ARG A 124 -10.27 26.95 1.74
C ARG A 124 -10.68 25.84 2.71
N GLY A 125 -9.69 25.13 3.22
CA GLY A 125 -9.85 24.35 4.43
C GLY A 125 -10.28 25.27 5.58
N GLU A 126 -11.44 25.00 6.15
CA GLU A 126 -11.80 25.50 7.47
C GLU A 126 -11.76 24.33 8.45
N HIS A 127 -10.73 24.38 9.29
CA HIS A 127 -10.64 23.70 10.57
C HIS A 127 -11.92 23.90 11.38
N ILE A 128 -12.55 22.80 11.81
CA ILE A 128 -13.14 22.63 13.15
C ILE A 128 -12.91 21.18 13.59
#